data_AF-A0A8T4W3K4-F1
#
_entry.id   AF-A0A8T4W3K4-F1
#
_cell.length_a   1.000
_cell.length_b   1.000
_cell.length_c   1.000
_cell.angle_alpha   90.00
_cell.angle_beta   90.00
_cell.angle_gamma   90.00
#
_symmetry.space_group_name_H-M   'P 1'
#
loop_
_entity.id
_entity.type
_entity.pdbx_description
1 polymer ?
#
loop_
_entity_poly.entity_id
_entity_poly.type
_entity_poly.pdbx_seq_one_letter_code
_entity_poly.pdbx_strand_id
1 'polypeptide(L)' 'MQLAASVRESIVEQARETAPNEVCGLLGGRTGPPATVQDSIRTPNVATNPTRRFEIDPEALLAGRET' A
#
# COMPACT_ATOMS: atom_id res chain seq x y z
N MET A 1 10.35 -5.46 -11.89
CA MET A 1 8.99 -4.97 -11.56
C MET A 1 8.77 -3.67 -12.31
N GLN A 2 7.59 -3.45 -12.86
CA GLN A 2 7.14 -2.22 -13.49
C GLN A 2 5.96 -1.67 -12.69
N LEU A 3 5.93 -0.36 -12.48
CA LEU A 3 4.92 0.32 -11.66
C LEU A 3 4.19 1.35 -12.52
N ALA A 4 2.86 1.28 -12.57
CA ALA A 4 2.07 2.31 -13.23
C ALA A 4 2.23 3.67 -12.53
N ALA A 5 2.27 4.75 -13.30
CA ALA A 5 2.46 6.10 -12.76
C ALA A 5 1.36 6.48 -11.75
N SER A 6 0.11 6.11 -12.05
CA SER A 6 -1.06 6.31 -11.18
C SER A 6 -0.90 5.67 -9.80
N VAL A 7 -0.28 4.49 -9.74
CA VAL A 7 -0.02 3.79 -8.47
C VAL A 7 1.00 4.58 -7.64
N ARG A 8 2.09 5.03 -8.28
CA ARG A 8 3.09 5.87 -7.60
C ARG A 8 2.47 7.16 -7.06
N GLU A 9 1.64 7.82 -7.86
CA GLU A 9 0.94 9.05 -7.47
C GLU A 9 0.02 8.81 -6.28
N SER A 10 -0.77 7.73 -6.31
CA SER A 10 -1.68 7.34 -5.22
C SER A 10 -0.94 7.07 -3.91
N ILE A 11 0.20 6.38 -3.96
CA ILE A 11 1.05 6.11 -2.78
C ILE A 11 1.61 7.41 -2.20
N VAL A 12 2.12 8.31 -3.07
CA VAL A 12 2.70 9.58 -2.65
C VAL A 12 1.63 10.50 -2.04
N GLU A 13 0.44 10.53 -2.62
CA GLU A 13 -0.71 11.28 -2.08
C GLU A 13 -1.08 10.75 -0.69
N GLN A 14 -1.26 9.43 -0.54
CA GLN A 14 -1.58 8.81 0.75
C GLN A 14 -0.51 9.12 1.81
N ALA A 15 0.77 9.05 1.43
CA ALA A 15 1.88 9.37 2.34
C ALA A 15 1.84 10.83 2.82
N ARG A 16 1.43 11.76 1.96
CA ARG A 16 1.27 13.18 2.33
C ARG A 16 0.08 13.39 3.25
N GLU A 17 -1.05 12.73 2.97
CA GLU A 17 -2.27 12.82 3.79
C GLU A 17 -2.07 12.24 5.20
N THR A 18 -1.26 11.19 5.31
CA THR A 18 -1.08 10.43 6.56
C THR A 18 0.09 10.95 7.40
N ALA A 19 0.89 11.89 6.88
CA ALA A 19 2.02 12.46 7.60
C ALA A 19 1.57 13.02 8.97
N PRO A 20 2.32 12.75 10.07
CA PRO A 20 3.67 12.19 10.12
C PRO A 20 3.74 10.65 10.20
N ASN A 21 2.61 9.95 10.11
CA ASN A 21 2.56 8.49 10.22
C ASN A 21 3.01 7.82 8.91
N GLU A 22 3.61 6.64 9.04
CA GLU A 22 3.91 5.75 7.92
C GLU A 22 2.61 5.20 7.31
N VAL A 23 2.63 5.06 5.99
CA VAL A 23 1.57 4.38 5.23
C VAL A 23 1.99 2.96 4.90
N CYS A 24 1.04 2.03 4.93
CA CYS A 24 1.18 0.68 4.41
C CYS A 24 0.02 0.36 3.47
N GLY A 25 0.16 -0.71 2.69
CA GLY A 25 -0.78 -1.07 1.64
C GLY A 25 -0.40 -2.36 0.93
N LEU A 26 -1.26 -2.77 0.00
CA LEU A 26 -1.01 -3.87 -0.92
C LEU A 26 -0.81 -3.34 -2.34
N LEU A 27 -0.01 -4.05 -3.12
CA LEU A 27 0.21 -3.77 -4.54
C LEU A 27 -0.49 -4.84 -5.38
N GLY A 28 -1.42 -4.39 -6.22
CA GLY A 28 -2.19 -5.25 -7.12
C GLY A 28 -1.60 -5.28 -8.53
N GLY A 29 -1.60 -6.45 -9.16
CA GLY A 29 -1.14 -6.60 -10.54
C GLY A 29 -0.77 -8.04 -10.91
N ARG A 30 0.10 -8.18 -11.92
CA ARG A 30 0.52 -9.48 -12.44
C ARG A 30 1.92 -9.84 -11.97
N THR A 31 2.08 -11.08 -11.53
CA THR A 31 3.38 -11.69 -11.26
C THR A 31 4.05 -12.13 -12.57
N GLY A 32 5.38 -12.28 -12.55
CA GLY A 32 6.15 -12.73 -13.73
C GLY A 32 7.45 -11.92 -13.92
N PRO A 33 8.22 -12.21 -14.98
CA PRO A 33 9.38 -11.42 -15.37
C PRO A 33 9.07 -10.49 -16.57
N PRO A 34 8.87 -9.17 -16.37
CA PRO A 34 8.79 -8.46 -15.08
C PRO A 34 7.36 -8.45 -14.50
N ALA A 35 7.26 -8.43 -13.17
CA ALA A 35 5.99 -8.24 -12.48
C ALA A 35 5.49 -6.82 -12.76
N THR A 36 4.19 -6.65 -12.97
CA THR A 36 3.58 -5.35 -13.27
C THR A 36 2.60 -4.99 -12.17
N VAL A 37 2.77 -3.83 -11.55
CA VAL A 37 1.86 -3.27 -10.55
C VAL A 37 0.98 -2.23 -11.22
N GLN A 38 -0.32 -2.47 -11.17
CA GLN A 38 -1.34 -1.65 -11.82
C GLN A 38 -2.29 -1.01 -10.79
N ASP A 39 -2.27 -1.47 -9.55
CA ASP A 39 -3.13 -0.98 -8.48
C ASP A 39 -2.39 -0.88 -7.13
N SER A 40 -2.90 -0.01 -6.24
CA SER A 40 -2.50 0.10 -4.84
C SER A 40 -3.75 0.12 -3.96
N ILE A 41 -3.83 -0.84 -3.04
CA ILE A 41 -4.91 -0.91 -2.05
C ILE A 41 -4.39 -0.31 -0.74
N ARG A 42 -5.06 0.75 -0.26
CA ARG A 42 -4.75 1.40 1.01
C ARG A 42 -5.17 0.48 2.16
N THR A 43 -4.28 0.27 3.13
CA THR A 43 -4.59 -0.46 4.36
C THR A 43 -4.16 0.36 5.58
N PRO A 44 -4.92 0.36 6.69
CA PRO A 44 -4.53 1.07 7.89
C PRO A 44 -3.22 0.56 8.49
N ASN A 45 -2.39 1.48 8.98
CA ASN A 45 -1.26 1.18 9.85
C ASN A 45 -1.74 1.17 11.31
N VAL A 46 -1.80 -0.03 11.91
CA VAL A 46 -2.27 -0.25 13.29
C VAL A 46 -1.13 -0.40 14.31
N ALA A 47 0.12 -0.11 13.92
CA ALA A 47 1.25 -0.20 14.83
C ALA A 47 1.12 0.76 16.03
N THR A 48 1.62 0.33 17.19
CA THR A 48 1.69 1.17 18.40
C THR A 48 2.52 2.44 18.22
N ASN A 49 3.49 2.44 17.29
CA ASN A 49 4.28 3.61 16.93
C ASN A 49 4.27 3.84 15.41
N PRO A 50 3.17 4.41 14.86
CA PRO A 50 2.93 4.45 13.43
C PRO A 50 3.84 5.43 12.68
N THR A 51 4.59 6.30 13.37
CA THR A 51 5.55 7.24 12.76
C THR A 51 6.89 6.61 12.36
N ARG A 52 7.14 5.36 12.80
CA ARG A 52 8.43 4.65 12.66
C ARG A 52 8.27 3.15 12.40
N ARG A 53 7.04 2.64 12.44
CA ARG A 53 6.70 1.24 12.27
C ARG A 53 5.37 1.17 11.54
N PHE A 54 5.17 0.06 10.84
CA PHE A 54 3.85 -0.32 10.41
C PHE A 54 3.49 -1.73 10.87
N GLU A 55 2.20 -1.90 11.13
CA GLU A 55 1.52 -3.17 11.24
C GLU A 55 0.28 -3.03 10.38
N ILE A 56 0.11 -3.91 9.40
CA ILE A 56 -1.05 -3.86 8.53
C ILE A 56 -2.26 -4.35 9.31
N ASP A 57 -3.38 -3.63 9.22
CA ASP A 57 -4.66 -4.14 9.74
C ASP A 57 -4.96 -5.51 9.09
N PRO A 58 -5.08 -6.60 9.89
CA PRO A 58 -5.32 -7.92 9.36
C PRO A 58 -6.63 -8.05 8.56
N GLU A 59 -7.69 -7.35 8.95
CA GLU A 59 -8.98 -7.39 8.25
C GLU A 59 -8.85 -6.69 6.89
N ALA A 60 -8.19 -5.53 6.85
CA ALA A 60 -7.95 -4.81 5.61
C ALA A 60 -6.99 -5.57 4.67
N LEU A 61 -6.01 -6.30 5.22
CA LEU A 61 -5.12 -7.17 4.45
C LEU A 61 -5.90 -8.28 3.74
N LEU A 62 -6.85 -8.93 4.43
CA LEU A 62 -7.66 -9.99 3.84
C LEU A 62 -8.61 -9.44 2.79
N ALA A 63 -9.33 -8.36 3.09
CA ALA A 63 -10.23 -7.71 2.13
C ALA A 63 -9.51 -7.26 0.85
N GLY A 64 -8.31 -6.68 1.00
CA GLY A 64 -7.52 -6.20 -0.14
C GLY A 64 -6.90 -7.31 -1.01
N ARG A 65 -6.90 -8.56 -0.57
CA ARG A 65 -6.45 -9.71 -1.40
C ARG A 65 -7.52 -10.22 -2.35
N GLU A 66 -8.78 -9.89 -2.10
CA GLU A 66 -9.94 -10.35 -2.87
C GLU A 66 -10.33 -9.37 -4.00
N THR A 67 -9.61 -8.24 -4.10
CA THR A 67 -9.81 -7.18 -5.10
C THR A 67 -8.89 -7.37 -6.30
#